data_AF-A0A937GXZ3-F1
#
_entry.id   AF-A0A937GXZ3-F1
#
_cell.length_a   1.000
_cell.length_b   1.000
_cell.length_c   1.000
_cell.angle_alpha   90.00
_cell.angle_beta   90.00
_cell.angle_gamma   90.00
#
_symmetry.space_group_name_H-M   'P 1'
#
loop_
_entity.id
_entity.type
_entity.pdbx_description
1 polymer ?
#
loop_
_entity_poly.entity_id
_entity_poly.type
_entity_poly.pdbx_seq_one_letter_code
_entity_poly.pdbx_strand_id
1 'polypeptide(L)' 'MRRKKSFGQIVITAMFFWSALLCHFEASSLKEQGDLTNAILYWFFGFTAILGGFRFKIAEMIYGLIEFKNKNKK' A
#
# COMPACT_ATOMS: atom_id res chain seq x y z
N MET A 1 15.59 6.99 16.54
CA MET A 1 16.61 7.14 15.45
C MET A 1 15.90 7.68 14.20
N ARG A 2 16.18 8.91 13.71
CA ARG A 2 15.54 9.47 12.49
C ARG A 2 16.01 8.70 11.26
N ARG A 3 15.39 7.56 10.95
CA ARG A 3 15.58 6.85 9.68
C ARG A 3 14.98 7.74 8.59
N LYS A 4 15.83 8.48 7.86
CA LYS A 4 15.40 9.14 6.62
C LYS A 4 14.71 8.08 5.76
N LYS A 5 13.49 8.32 5.28
CA LYS A 5 12.84 7.44 4.30
C LYS A 5 13.85 7.21 3.18
N SER A 6 14.28 5.96 3.01
CA SER A 6 15.21 5.65 1.93
C SER A 6 14.47 5.94 0.62
N PHE A 7 15.15 6.56 -0.35
CA PHE A 7 14.58 6.83 -1.68
C PHE A 7 13.92 5.57 -2.26
N GLY A 8 14.52 4.39 -2.02
CA GLY A 8 13.95 3.10 -2.39
C GLY A 8 12.58 2.80 -1.77
N GLN A 9 12.29 3.21 -0.53
CA GLN A 9 10.98 3.01 0.09
C GLN A 9 9.89 3.83 -0.61
N ILE A 10 10.22 5.05 -1.03
CA ILE A 10 9.30 5.92 -1.76
C ILE A 10 9.02 5.30 -3.14
N VAL A 11 10.07 4.87 -3.85
CA VAL A 11 9.94 4.19 -5.16
C VAL A 11 9.11 2.91 -5.05
N ILE A 12 9.37 2.05 -4.07
CA ILE A 12 8.61 0.81 -3.86
C ILE A 12 7.14 1.13 -3.54
N THR A 13 6.89 2.14 -2.71
CA THR A 13 5.51 2.56 -2.41
C THR A 13 4.80 3.06 -3.66
N ALA A 14 5.47 3.88 -4.49
CA ALA A 14 4.93 4.35 -5.76
C ALA A 14 4.65 3.19 -6.73
N MET A 15 5.52 2.17 -6.79
CA MET A 15 5.29 0.97 -7.59
C MET A 15 4.03 0.21 -7.14
N PHE A 16 3.81 0.03 -5.83
CA PHE A 16 2.58 -0.59 -5.32
C PHE A 16 1.33 0.20 -5.68
N PHE A 17 1.38 1.53 -5.61
CA PHE A 17 0.28 2.39 -6.04
C PHE A 17 0.04 2.29 -7.56
N TRP A 18 1.11 2.21 -8.35
CA TRP A 18 1.01 2.03 -9.79
C TRP A 18 0.38 0.68 -10.15
N SER A 19 0.81 -0.41 -9.50
CA SER A 19 0.21 -1.74 -9.67
C SER A 19 -1.26 -1.78 -9.26
N ALA A 20 -1.65 -1.07 -8.20
CA ALA A 20 -3.04 -0.96 -7.79
C ALA A 20 -3.90 -0.20 -8.81
N LEU A 21 -3.37 0.89 -9.37
CA LEU A 21 -4.02 1.66 -10.43
C LEU A 21 -4.22 0.80 -11.68
N LEU A 22 -3.19 0.05 -12.07
CA LEU A 22 -3.24 -0.84 -13.24
C LEU A 22 -4.26 -1.97 -13.04
N CYS A 23 -4.28 -2.61 -11.86
CA CYS A 23 -5.32 -3.58 -11.51
C CYS A 23 -6.73 -2.98 -11.55
N HIS A 24 -6.90 -1.70 -11.20
CA HIS A 24 -8.20 -1.04 -11.26
C HIS A 24 -8.67 -0.83 -12.71
N PHE A 25 -7.77 -0.39 -13.60
CA PHE A 25 -8.07 -0.26 -15.02
C PHE A 25 -8.38 -1.61 -15.67
N GLU A 26 -7.60 -2.64 -15.34
CA GLU A 26 -7.79 -3.98 -15.88
C GLU A 26 -9.09 -4.62 -15.36
N ALA A 27 -9.42 -4.43 -14.08
CA ALA A 27 -10.71 -4.82 -13.53
C ALA A 27 -11.90 -4.12 -14.24
N SER A 28 -11.74 -2.82 -14.57
CA SER A 28 -12.78 -2.08 -15.30
C SER A 28 -12.96 -2.62 -16.72
N SER A 29 -11.85 -2.93 -17.40
CA SER A 29 -11.90 -3.51 -18.76
C SER A 29 -12.52 -4.91 -18.77
N LEU A 30 -12.16 -5.77 -17.81
CA LEU A 30 -12.74 -7.11 -17.63
C LEU A 30 -14.25 -7.05 -17.32
N LYS A 31 -14.67 -6.04 -16.55
CA LYS A 31 -16.10 -5.79 -16.28
C LYS A 31 -16.87 -5.43 -17.56
N GLU A 32 -16.29 -4.63 -18.44
CA GLU A 32 -16.89 -4.30 -19.75
C GLU A 32 -16.94 -5.51 -20.69
N GLN A 33 -15.98 -6.43 -20.58
CA GLN A 33 -15.96 -7.69 -21.35
C GLN A 33 -16.94 -8.75 -20.81
N GLY A 34 -17.63 -8.49 -19.70
CA GLY A 34 -18.60 -9.40 -19.10
C GLY A 34 -18.02 -10.44 -18.14
N ASP A 35 -16.72 -10.40 -17.87
CA ASP A 35 -16.02 -11.38 -17.02
C ASP A 35 -15.89 -10.90 -15.57
N LEU A 36 -17.04 -10.94 -14.88
CA LEU A 36 -17.23 -10.40 -13.52
C LEU A 36 -16.34 -11.05 -12.45
N THR A 37 -16.05 -12.35 -12.58
CA THR A 37 -15.22 -13.10 -11.62
C THR A 37 -13.79 -12.56 -11.62
N ASN A 38 -13.21 -12.40 -12.82
CA ASN A 38 -11.87 -11.85 -12.98
C ASN A 38 -11.81 -10.38 -12.56
N ALA A 39 -12.83 -9.58 -12.87
CA ALA A 39 -12.91 -8.19 -12.43
C ALA A 39 -12.87 -8.05 -10.89
N ILE A 40 -13.58 -8.91 -10.15
CA ILE A 40 -13.58 -8.90 -8.68
C ILE A 40 -12.20 -9.32 -8.13
N LEU A 41 -11.56 -10.33 -8.73
CA LEU A 41 -10.22 -10.77 -8.32
C LEU A 41 -9.17 -9.68 -8.54
N TYR A 42 -9.18 -9.01 -9.70
CA TYR A 42 -8.28 -7.89 -9.98
C TYR A 42 -8.53 -6.71 -9.04
N TRP A 43 -9.78 -6.44 -8.69
CA TRP A 43 -10.11 -5.43 -7.69
C TRP A 43 -9.55 -5.79 -6.30
N PHE A 44 -9.65 -7.06 -5.90
CA PHE A 44 -9.07 -7.57 -4.66
C PHE A 44 -7.53 -7.49 -4.64
N PHE A 45 -6.88 -7.81 -5.77
CA PHE A 45 -5.43 -7.65 -5.91
C PHE A 45 -5.00 -6.19 -5.85
N GLY A 46 -5.75 -5.29 -6.51
CA GLY A 46 -5.51 -3.85 -6.44
C GLY A 46 -5.62 -3.32 -5.01
N PHE A 47 -6.63 -3.75 -4.25
CA PHE A 47 -6.78 -3.40 -2.84
C PHE A 47 -5.61 -3.91 -1.99
N THR A 48 -5.20 -5.17 -2.21
CA THR A 48 -4.06 -5.77 -1.50
C THR A 48 -2.75 -5.06 -1.80
N ALA A 49 -2.55 -4.59 -3.03
CA ALA A 49 -1.38 -3.79 -3.42
C ALA A 49 -1.34 -2.44 -2.69
N ILE A 50 -2.49 -1.77 -2.50
CA ILE A 50 -2.57 -0.53 -1.71
C ILE A 50 -2.18 -0.80 -0.25
N LEU A 51 -2.71 -1.86 0.35
CA LEU A 51 -2.34 -2.28 1.71
C LEU A 51 -0.84 -2.59 1.84
N GLY A 52 -0.27 -3.25 0.83
CA GLY A 52 1.18 -3.50 0.72
C GLY A 52 2.00 -2.22 0.66
N GLY A 53 1.53 -1.20 -0.07
CA GLY A 53 2.16 0.13 -0.11
C GLY A 53 2.13 0.86 1.24
N PHE A 54 1.08 0.66 2.04
CA PHE A 54 0.96 1.27 3.38
C PHE A 54 1.86 0.66 4.44
N ARG A 55 2.47 -0.52 4.21
CA ARG A 55 3.31 -1.23 5.20
C ARG A 55 4.35 -0.34 5.87
N PHE A 56 4.99 0.54 5.10
CA PHE A 56 6.05 1.41 5.59
C PHE A 56 5.50 2.57 6.44
N LYS A 57 4.32 3.08 6.09
CA LYS A 57 3.65 4.15 6.82
C LYS A 57 3.10 3.65 8.16
N ILE A 58 2.56 2.44 8.18
CA ILE A 58 2.10 1.76 9.41
C ILE A 58 3.28 1.48 10.34
N ALA A 59 4.39 0.95 9.80
CA ALA A 59 5.60 0.73 10.59
C ALA A 59 6.12 2.03 11.21
N GLU A 60 6.20 3.11 10.43
CA GLU A 60 6.65 4.42 10.91
C GLU A 60 5.73 4.96 12.03
N MET A 61 4.42 4.81 11.89
CA MET A 61 3.44 5.21 12.90
C MET A 61 3.60 4.40 14.20
N ILE A 62 3.73 3.07 14.12
CA ILE A 62 3.89 2.19 15.29
C ILE A 62 5.20 2.49 16.02
N TYR A 63 6.33 2.58 15.29
CA TYR A 63 7.61 2.91 15.90
C TYR A 63 7.61 4.30 16.53
N GLY A 64 6.99 5.29 15.89
CA GLY A 64 6.82 6.63 16.46
C GLY A 64 5.99 6.62 17.76
N LEU A 65 4.93 5.82 17.80
CA LEU A 65 4.05 5.71 18.97
C LEU A 65 4.72 4.99 20.15
N ILE A 66 5.54 3.97 19.86
CA ILE A 66 6.38 3.30 20.87
C ILE A 66 7.45 4.26 21.42
N GLU A 67 8.13 5.03 20.56
CA GLU A 67 9.15 6.01 20.98
C GLU A 67 8.54 7.12 21.84
N PHE A 68 7.33 7.61 21.48
CA PHE A 68 6.58 8.59 22.27
C PHE A 68 6.18 8.05 23.64
N LYS A 69 5.68 6.81 23.71
CA LYS A 69 5.32 6.16 24.97
C LYS A 69 6.53 5.98 25.90
N ASN A 70 7.70 5.64 25.36
CA ASN A 70 8.93 5.53 26.16
C ASN A 70 9.48 6.89 26.62
N LYS A 71 9.28 7.95 25.84
CA LYS A 71 9.70 9.31 26.22
C LYS A 71 8.88 9.88 27.39
N ASN A 72 7.59 9.55 27.48
CA ASN A 72 6.72 9.94 28.60
C ASN A 72 6.91 9.09 29.87
N LYS A 73 7.74 8.03 29.81
CA LYS A 73 8.05 7.17 30.96
C LYS A 73 9.35 7.57 31.66
N LYS A 74 10.04 8.59 31.15
CA LYS A 74 11.33 9.12 31.65
C LYS A 74 11.11 10.49 32.27
#